data_AF-A0A9W6LTR0-F1
#
_entry.id   AF-A0A9W6LTR0-F1
#
_cell.length_a   1.000
_cell.length_b   1.000
_cell.length_c   1.000
_cell.angle_alpha   90.00
_cell.angle_beta   90.00
_cell.angle_gamma   90.00
#
_symmetry.space_group_name_H-M   'P 1'
#
loop_
_entity.id
_entity.type
_entity.pdbx_description
1 polymer ?
#
loop_
_entity_poly.entity_id
_entity_poly.type
_entity_poly.pdbx_seq_one_letter_code
_entity_poly.pdbx_strand_id
1 'polypeptide(L)' 'MSHAYLIEIEQDTVGLIIREAEGYRFYATRRSLRGLQPDLFDTATAAHRAVLHMHGPTEATCSSMVPLHRPAQAE' A
#
# COMPACT_ATOMS: atom_id res chain seq x y z
N MET A 1 12.66 8.15 9.36
CA MET A 1 11.21 8.41 9.26
C MET A 1 10.58 7.24 8.55
N SER A 2 9.78 6.45 9.26
CA SER A 2 9.10 5.28 8.71
C SER A 2 7.88 5.78 7.94
N HIS A 3 7.96 5.76 6.62
CA HIS A 3 6.83 6.12 5.76
C HIS A 3 6.05 4.84 5.47
N ALA A 4 4.97 4.63 6.22
CA ALA A 4 3.98 3.62 5.90
C ALA A 4 2.80 4.30 5.22
N TYR A 5 2.17 3.61 4.29
CA TYR A 5 1.00 4.09 3.56
C TYR A 5 -0.08 3.02 3.64
N LEU A 6 -1.32 3.45 3.82
CA LEU A 6 -2.48 2.58 3.78
C LEU A 6 -3.14 2.70 2.41
N ILE A 7 -3.51 1.56 1.83
CA ILE A 7 -4.15 1.48 0.52
C ILE A 7 -5.61 1.10 0.71
N GLU A 8 -6.48 1.98 0.24
CA GLU A 8 -7.91 1.76 0.16
C GLU A 8 -8.33 1.65 -1.30
N ILE A 9 -9.27 0.75 -1.56
CA ILE A 9 -9.99 0.65 -2.82
C ILE A 9 -11.47 0.64 -2.44
N GLU A 10 -12.22 1.62 -2.96
CA GLU A 10 -13.60 1.90 -2.54
C GLU A 10 -13.69 2.19 -1.03
N GLN A 11 -14.35 1.32 -0.26
CA GLN A 11 -14.53 1.44 1.19
C GLN A 11 -13.66 0.44 1.97
N ASP A 12 -12.78 -0.29 1.28
CA ASP A 12 -12.04 -1.40 1.85
C ASP A 12 -10.54 -1.12 1.92
N THR A 13 -9.96 -1.35 3.10
CA THR A 13 -8.51 -1.40 3.26
C THR A 13 -7.96 -2.70 2.67
N VAL A 14 -7.22 -2.58 1.57
CA VAL A 14 -6.69 -3.72 0.82
C VAL A 14 -5.26 -4.08 1.20
N GLY A 15 -4.53 -3.16 1.83
CA GLY A 15 -3.18 -3.42 2.32
C GLY A 15 -2.42 -2.19 2.80
N LEU A 16 -1.17 -2.42 3.14
CA LEU A 16 -0.21 -1.42 3.60
C LEU A 16 1.02 -1.43 2.70
N ILE A 17 1.64 -0.29 2.47
CA ILE A 17 2.97 -0.17 1.87
C ILE A 17 3.91 0.33 2.95
N ILE A 18 4.98 -0.39 3.20
CA ILE A 18 5.96 -0.04 4.24
C ILE A 18 7.30 0.25 3.57
N ARG A 19 7.90 1.38 3.91
CA ARG A 19 9.30 1.67 3.56
C ARG A 19 10.23 0.77 4.37
N GLU A 20 10.93 -0.12 3.70
CA GLU A 20 12.00 -0.96 4.23
C GLU A 20 13.38 -0.34 3.91
N ALA A 21 14.47 -1.01 4.29
CA ALA A 21 15.83 -0.53 4.04
C ALA A 21 16.15 -0.42 2.54
N GLU A 22 15.61 -1.36 1.76
CA GLU A 22 15.95 -1.55 0.34
C GLU A 22 14.89 -0.96 -0.61
N GLY A 23 13.73 -0.54 -0.10
CA GLY A 23 12.64 -0.04 -0.94
C GLY A 23 11.30 0.01 -0.22
N TYR A 24 10.22 -0.26 -0.94
CA TYR A 24 8.85 -0.30 -0.44
C TYR A 24 8.27 -1.69 -0.66
N ARG A 25 7.70 -2.29 0.37
CA ARG A 25 7.02 -3.59 0.28
C ARG A 25 5.54 -3.44 0.57
N PHE A 26 4.73 -4.16 -0.19
CA PHE A 26 3.29 -4.22 0.00
C PHE A 26 2.90 -5.40 0.91
N TYR A 27 1.97 -5.15 1.83
CA TYR A 27 1.42 -6.12 2.76
C TYR A 27 -0.09 -6.19 2.57
N ALA A 28 -0.53 -7.22 1.86
CA ALA A 28 -1.95 -7.46 1.59
C ALA A 28 -2.74 -7.84 2.84
N THR A 29 -3.90 -7.23 3.05
CA THR A 29 -4.93 -7.73 3.99
C THR A 29 -5.77 -8.83 3.37
N ARG A 30 -5.96 -8.77 2.04
CA ARG A 30 -6.77 -9.72 1.25
C ARG A 30 -5.92 -10.82 0.60
N ARG A 31 -6.45 -12.04 0.50
CA ARG A 31 -5.76 -13.18 -0.13
C ARG A 31 -5.49 -12.98 -1.62
N SER A 32 -6.42 -12.33 -2.34
CA SER A 32 -6.28 -12.02 -3.78
C SER A 32 -5.05 -11.17 -4.10
N LEU A 33 -4.57 -10.39 -3.13
CA LEU A 33 -3.45 -9.47 -3.32
C LEU A 33 -2.11 -9.98 -2.76
N ARG A 34 -2.08 -11.19 -2.18
CA ARG A 34 -0.84 -11.77 -1.62
C ARG A 34 0.25 -11.99 -2.65
N GLY A 35 -0.09 -12.05 -3.94
CA GLY A 35 0.87 -12.16 -5.04
C GLY A 35 1.90 -11.02 -5.10
N LEU A 36 1.60 -9.85 -4.54
CA LEU A 36 2.49 -8.67 -4.53
C LEU A 36 3.36 -8.56 -3.28
N GLN A 37 3.15 -9.40 -2.26
CA GLN A 37 3.99 -9.38 -1.04
C GLN A 37 5.47 -9.75 -1.25
N PRO A 38 5.85 -10.67 -2.17
CA PRO A 38 7.26 -10.95 -2.40
C PRO A 38 7.99 -9.81 -3.13
N ASP A 39 7.26 -8.91 -3.79
CA ASP A 39 7.85 -7.85 -4.61
C ASP A 39 8.35 -6.68 -3.76
N LEU A 40 9.49 -6.13 -4.17
CA LEU A 40 10.07 -4.90 -3.65
C LEU A 40 9.97 -3.82 -4.72
N PHE A 41 9.47 -2.65 -4.33
CA PHE A 41 9.24 -1.52 -5.22
C PHE A 41 10.16 -0.35 -4.87
N ASP A 42 10.62 0.37 -5.89
CA ASP A 42 11.49 1.55 -5.69
C ASP A 42 10.74 2.71 -5.01
N THR A 43 9.42 2.80 -5.21
CA THR A 43 8.57 3.86 -4.67
C THR A 43 7.22 3.33 -4.18
N ALA A 44 6.62 4.02 -3.20
CA ALA A 44 5.27 3.70 -2.75
C ALA A 44 4.22 3.79 -3.89
N THR A 45 4.38 4.76 -4.79
CA THR A 45 3.50 4.90 -5.97
C THR A 45 3.59 3.71 -6.92
N ALA A 46 4.79 3.13 -7.10
CA ALA A 46 4.96 1.95 -7.94
C ALA A 46 4.23 0.72 -7.33
N ALA A 47 4.37 0.51 -6.02
CA ALA A 47 3.63 -0.50 -5.29
C ALA A 47 2.11 -0.29 -5.39
N HIS A 48 1.63 0.95 -5.23
CA HIS A 48 0.21 1.28 -5.36
C HIS A 48 -0.35 0.95 -6.76
N ARG A 49 0.40 1.29 -7.83
CA ARG A 49 0.01 0.93 -9.21
C ARG A 49 -0.06 -0.57 -9.44
N ALA A 50 0.86 -1.35 -8.84
CA ALA A 50 0.83 -2.80 -8.94
C ALA A 50 -0.41 -3.40 -8.27
N VAL A 51 -0.81 -2.87 -7.12
CA VAL A 51 -2.06 -3.24 -6.43
C VAL A 51 -3.27 -2.98 -7.33
N LEU A 52 -3.34 -1.80 -7.96
CA LEU A 52 -4.43 -1.46 -8.89
C LEU A 52 -4.48 -2.40 -10.10
N HIS A 53 -3.32 -2.76 -10.65
CA HIS A 53 -3.25 -3.67 -11.79
C HIS A 53 -3.79 -5.07 -11.45
N MET A 54 -3.50 -5.57 -10.23
CA MET A 54 -4.04 -6.86 -9.79
C MET A 54 -5.51 -6.83 -9.38
N HIS A 55 -6.02 -5.71 -8.84
CA HIS A 55 -7.42 -5.59 -8.44
C HIS A 55 -8.38 -5.49 -9.64
N GLY A 56 -7.89 -4.92 -10.75
CA GLY A 56 -8.65 -4.74 -11.98
C GLY A 56 -9.17 -3.29 -12.16
N PRO A 57 -9.42 -2.87 -13.42
CA PRO A 57 -9.67 -1.47 -13.77
C PRO A 57 -11.02 -0.92 -13.30
N THR A 58 -11.99 -1.76 -12.99
CA THR A 58 -13.35 -1.35 -12.59
C THR A 58 -13.41 -0.70 -11.21
N GLU A 59 -12.52 -1.09 -10.29
CA GLU A 59 -12.53 -0.61 -8.89
C GLU A 59 -11.36 0.37 -8.61
N ALA A 60 -10.44 0.52 -9.56
CA ALA A 60 -9.27 1.40 -9.44
C ALA A 60 -9.62 2.90 -9.38
N THR A 61 -10.83 3.27 -9.82
CA THR A 61 -11.32 4.67 -9.86
C THR A 61 -11.48 5.29 -8.47
N CYS A 62 -11.66 4.47 -7.42
CA CYS A 62 -11.85 4.91 -6.03
C CYS A 62 -10.71 4.47 -5.12
N SER A 63 -9.46 4.47 -5.61
CA SER A 63 -8.32 4.11 -4.78
C SER A 63 -7.64 5.31 -4.13
N SER A 64 -7.30 5.16 -2.85
CA SER A 64 -6.57 6.15 -2.06
C SER A 64 -5.26 5.55 -1.51
N MET A 65 -4.25 6.39 -1.32
CA MET A 65 -3.00 6.05 -0.63
C MET A 65 -2.77 7.07 0.49
N VAL A 66 -2.99 6.64 1.73
CA VAL A 66 -2.97 7.52 2.90
C VAL A 66 -1.65 7.36 3.66
N PRO A 67 -0.85 8.42 3.87
CA PRO A 67 0.35 8.33 4.68
C PRO A 67 -0.01 8.12 6.15
N LEU A 68 0.56 7.07 6.75
CA LEU A 68 0.47 6.81 8.18
C LEU A 68 1.57 7.59 8.89
N HIS A 69 1.20 8.73 9.46
CA HIS A 69 2.07 9.47 10.35
C HIS A 69 2.06 8.79 11.72
N ARG A 70 3.25 8.55 12.29
CA ARG A 70 3.33 8.25 13.73
C ARG A 70 2.81 9.49 14.46
N PRO A 71 1.75 9.41 15.28
CA PRO A 71 1.33 10.55 16.08
C PRO A 71 2.55 10.97 16.90
N ALA A 72 2.85 12.28 16.87
CA ALA A 72 3.87 12.83 17.75
C ALA A 72 3.49 12.42 19.17
N GLN A 73 4.35 11.64 19.83
CA GLN A 73 4.12 11.29 21.21
C GLN A 73 4.13 12.62 21.98
N ALA A 74 3.00 12.98 22.58
CA ALA A 74 2.97 14.09 23.52
C ALA A 74 3.88 13.67 24.69
N GLU A 75 5.01 14.38 24.82
CA GLU A 75 5.87 14.35 26.01
C GLU A 75 5.20 15.07 27.18
#